data_AF-A0A022PG03-F1
#
_entry.id   AF-A0A022PG03-F1
#
_cell.length_a   1.000
_cell.length_b   1.000
_cell.length_c   1.000
_cell.angle_alpha   90.00
_cell.angle_beta   90.00
_cell.angle_gamma   90.00
#
_symmetry.space_group_name_H-M   'P 1'
#
loop_
_entity.id
_entity.type
_entity.pdbx_description
1 polymer ?
#
loop_
_entity_poly.entity_id
_entity_poly.type
_entity_poly.pdbx_seq_one_letter_code
_entity_poly.pdbx_strand_id
1 'polypeptide(L)'
;MPIPLLAPVAVGAAEYVASACAGVLIAVGIMEAGKDKSVIDDDSIQHKKTDFVISPDITDEDRNIVWSAEAYADFWEDDDLGDESVDASAVQTKAQSETEECEKTETEKVCKACLAIPVTSEKYRKVSRWSAITINYQRFIAKTKYNPVTQMIQEFQCLKVTFDGWRPAYCLFLEAKARYDQFFKDNKPKRWWTGRYSAKNQAERHQMVCDALDGTPHVEWHFFQPISYGYFKVLFSKYKNISVHYTPCNSLV
;
A
#
# COMPACT_ATOMS: atom_id res chain seq x y z
N MET A 1 -64.35 5.95 -39.69
CA MET A 1 -64.31 7.10 -40.63
C MET A 1 -64.80 8.33 -39.90
N PRO A 2 -64.31 9.56 -40.17
CA PRO A 2 -63.21 9.93 -41.08
C PRO A 2 -61.88 10.23 -40.34
N ILE A 3 -60.91 10.81 -41.04
CA ILE A 3 -59.66 11.42 -40.52
C ILE A 3 -59.53 12.83 -41.18
N PRO A 4 -58.34 13.36 -41.54
CA PRO A 4 -57.43 14.22 -40.78
C PRO A 4 -57.40 15.69 -41.25
N LEU A 5 -56.60 16.55 -40.57
CA LEU A 5 -55.78 17.63 -41.16
C LEU A 5 -54.56 17.82 -40.22
N LEU A 6 -53.30 17.60 -40.66
CA LEU A 6 -52.43 18.42 -41.53
C LEU A 6 -51.88 19.67 -40.81
N ALA A 7 -50.59 19.72 -40.40
CA ALA A 7 -49.36 19.94 -41.22
C ALA A 7 -48.90 21.43 -41.09
N PRO A 8 -47.71 21.91 -41.58
CA PRO A 8 -46.78 21.26 -42.51
C PRO A 8 -45.23 21.50 -42.37
N VAL A 9 -44.47 20.76 -43.20
CA VAL A 9 -43.24 21.18 -43.96
C VAL A 9 -41.92 21.51 -43.21
N ALA A 10 -40.68 21.29 -43.72
CA ALA A 10 -40.01 20.33 -44.65
C ALA A 10 -38.47 20.68 -44.65
N VAL A 11 -37.51 20.16 -45.44
CA VAL A 11 -37.42 19.16 -46.54
C VAL A 11 -35.97 18.61 -46.67
N GLY A 12 -35.79 17.38 -47.19
CA GLY A 12 -34.57 16.92 -47.91
C GLY A 12 -33.33 16.52 -47.08
N ALA A 13 -32.31 15.86 -47.66
CA ALA A 13 -32.24 15.07 -48.91
C ALA A 13 -30.91 14.26 -48.96
N ALA A 14 -30.91 13.12 -49.70
CA ALA A 14 -29.72 12.36 -50.17
C ALA A 14 -28.81 11.74 -49.07
N GLU A 15 -27.93 10.75 -49.32
CA GLU A 15 -27.66 9.91 -50.50
C GLU A 15 -27.06 8.53 -50.09
N TYR A 16 -26.96 7.57 -51.02
CA TYR A 16 -26.27 6.28 -50.80
C TYR A 16 -24.99 6.18 -51.64
N VAL A 17 -23.87 5.77 -51.04
CA VAL A 17 -22.73 5.18 -51.79
C VAL A 17 -22.13 4.03 -50.97
N ALA A 18 -21.87 2.90 -51.62
CA ALA A 18 -21.07 1.80 -51.09
C ALA A 18 -19.76 1.68 -51.86
N SER A 19 -18.67 1.28 -51.21
CA SER A 19 -17.46 0.82 -51.89
C SER A 19 -16.70 -0.17 -51.04
N ALA A 20 -16.45 -1.34 -51.62
CA ALA A 20 -15.46 -2.31 -51.16
C ALA A 20 -14.74 -2.83 -52.39
N CYS A 21 -13.40 -2.80 -52.38
CA CYS A 21 -12.59 -3.67 -53.24
C CYS A 21 -11.14 -3.75 -52.72
N ALA A 22 -10.48 -4.86 -53.05
CA ALA A 22 -9.19 -5.24 -52.49
C ALA A 22 -7.98 -4.52 -53.11
N GLY A 23 -6.87 -4.53 -52.39
CA GLY A 23 -5.54 -4.20 -52.90
C GLY A 23 -4.49 -5.14 -52.31
N VAL A 24 -4.16 -6.22 -53.04
CA VAL A 24 -3.05 -7.13 -52.71
C VAL A 24 -1.85 -6.76 -53.57
N LEU A 25 -0.68 -6.61 -52.96
CA LEU A 25 0.62 -6.58 -53.66
C LEU A 25 1.63 -7.44 -52.92
N ILE A 26 2.51 -8.10 -53.68
CA ILE A 26 3.49 -9.07 -53.20
C ILE A 26 4.87 -8.71 -53.76
N ALA A 27 5.87 -8.61 -52.87
CA ALA A 27 7.30 -8.75 -53.14
C ALA A 27 7.94 -9.21 -51.81
N VAL A 28 8.72 -10.30 -51.66
CA VAL A 28 9.71 -11.04 -52.48
C VAL A 28 11.12 -10.45 -52.42
N GLY A 29 12.03 -11.22 -51.82
CA GLY A 29 13.48 -10.97 -51.74
C GLY A 29 13.95 -10.38 -50.40
N ILE A 30 15.11 -10.75 -49.83
CA ILE A 30 16.07 -11.83 -50.15
C ILE A 30 16.58 -12.40 -48.79
N MET A 31 17.01 -13.67 -48.75
CA MET A 31 17.69 -14.26 -47.59
C MET A 31 19.21 -14.11 -47.72
N GLU A 32 19.91 -13.73 -46.65
CA GLU A 32 21.32 -14.10 -46.46
C GLU A 32 21.50 -14.72 -45.06
N ALA A 33 22.34 -15.76 -44.99
CA ALA A 33 22.57 -16.55 -43.78
C ALA A 33 24.01 -16.41 -43.29
N GLY A 34 24.27 -15.36 -42.50
CA GLY A 34 25.47 -15.26 -41.68
C GLY A 34 25.35 -16.20 -40.46
N LYS A 35 26.23 -17.17 -40.34
CA LYS A 35 26.15 -18.25 -39.33
C LYS A 35 27.40 -18.27 -38.46
N ASP A 36 27.30 -17.69 -37.28
CA ASP A 36 28.23 -17.95 -36.18
C ASP A 36 27.50 -18.36 -34.90
N LYS A 37 28.13 -19.27 -34.16
CA LYS A 37 27.68 -19.72 -32.83
C LYS A 37 28.72 -19.30 -31.81
N SER A 38 28.34 -18.40 -30.91
CA SER A 38 29.02 -18.21 -29.63
C SER A 38 28.00 -18.18 -28.50
N VAL A 39 28.45 -18.65 -27.33
CA VAL A 39 27.71 -18.85 -26.08
C VAL A 39 26.76 -17.69 -25.75
N ILE A 40 25.53 -18.01 -25.33
CA ILE A 40 24.68 -17.06 -24.61
C ILE A 40 25.19 -17.07 -23.16
N ASP A 41 25.92 -16.03 -22.76
CA ASP A 41 26.22 -15.78 -21.35
C ASP A 41 24.97 -15.20 -20.65
N ASP A 42 24.72 -15.71 -19.45
CA ASP A 42 23.50 -15.48 -18.68
C ASP A 42 23.61 -14.22 -17.79
N ASP A 43 23.55 -13.04 -18.41
CA ASP A 43 23.81 -11.77 -17.70
C ASP A 43 23.00 -10.56 -18.24
N SER A 44 21.67 -10.71 -18.38
CA SER A 44 20.80 -9.63 -18.89
C SER A 44 19.46 -9.40 -18.18
N ILE A 45 19.25 -9.94 -16.97
CA ILE A 45 18.19 -9.44 -16.07
C ILE A 45 18.68 -8.17 -15.35
N GLN A 46 18.86 -7.09 -16.11
CA GLN A 46 19.06 -5.75 -15.54
C GLN A 46 17.74 -5.22 -14.97
N HIS A 47 17.41 -5.64 -13.74
CA HIS A 47 16.41 -4.97 -12.92
C HIS A 47 16.74 -3.47 -12.85
N LYS A 48 15.87 -2.62 -13.40
CA LYS A 48 16.01 -1.16 -13.32
C LYS A 48 15.97 -0.73 -11.86
N LYS A 49 17.14 -0.37 -11.32
CA LYS A 49 17.37 0.00 -9.92
C LYS A 49 16.89 1.44 -9.65
N THR A 50 15.59 1.68 -9.75
CA THR A 50 14.98 3.03 -9.65
C THR A 50 14.18 3.29 -8.37
N ASP A 51 13.62 2.26 -7.74
CA ASP A 51 12.52 2.46 -6.77
C ASP A 51 12.96 2.60 -5.30
N PHE A 52 14.26 2.43 -5.00
CA PHE A 52 14.80 2.42 -3.62
C PHE A 52 15.80 3.54 -3.32
N VAL A 53 15.53 4.76 -3.81
CA VAL A 53 16.31 5.96 -3.46
C VAL A 53 15.98 6.40 -2.03
N ILE A 54 16.82 6.07 -1.04
CA ILE A 54 16.74 6.66 0.31
C ILE A 54 16.95 8.18 0.16
N SER A 55 16.12 9.00 0.81
CA SER A 55 16.13 10.46 0.60
C SER A 55 15.45 11.22 1.75
N PRO A 56 15.92 12.44 2.07
CA PRO A 56 17.27 12.99 1.84
C PRO A 56 18.25 12.41 2.87
N ASP A 57 19.44 13.01 3.01
CA ASP A 57 20.22 12.88 4.25
C ASP A 57 19.40 13.41 5.44
N ILE A 58 19.32 12.61 6.51
CA ILE A 58 18.53 12.95 7.70
C ILE A 58 19.27 14.06 8.47
N THR A 59 18.70 15.26 8.47
CA THR A 59 19.33 16.45 9.08
C THR A 59 19.24 16.44 10.61
N ASP A 60 19.98 17.33 11.27
CA ASP A 60 19.86 17.52 12.71
C ASP A 60 18.50 18.10 13.10
N GLU A 61 17.82 18.85 12.24
CA GLU A 61 16.42 19.25 12.45
C GLU A 61 15.51 18.02 12.47
N ASP A 62 15.58 17.11 11.49
CA ASP A 62 14.81 15.86 11.47
C ASP A 62 15.07 14.98 12.71
N ARG A 63 16.31 14.98 13.22
CA ARG A 63 16.69 14.30 14.47
C ARG A 63 16.14 15.01 15.71
N ASN A 64 16.09 16.34 15.70
CA ASN A 64 15.78 17.16 16.87
C ASN A 64 14.42 17.89 16.83
N ILE A 65 13.49 17.54 15.91
CA ILE A 65 12.11 18.06 16.00
C ILE A 65 11.52 17.65 17.35
N VAL A 66 11.25 18.64 18.21
CA VAL A 66 10.59 18.48 19.52
C VAL A 66 9.11 18.77 19.34
N TRP A 67 8.28 17.74 19.46
CA TRP A 67 6.83 17.86 19.27
C TRP A 67 6.19 18.37 20.58
N SER A 68 5.67 19.60 20.55
CA SER A 68 5.03 20.27 21.70
C SER A 68 3.56 19.88 21.88
N ALA A 69 2.97 20.24 23.03
CA ALA A 69 1.57 19.95 23.33
C ALA A 69 0.59 20.81 22.50
N GLU A 70 0.98 22.04 22.19
CA GLU A 70 0.14 23.06 21.58
C GLU A 70 -0.03 22.84 20.07
N ALA A 71 0.99 22.30 19.42
CA ALA A 71 1.00 22.05 17.97
C ALA A 71 0.70 20.59 17.60
N TYR A 72 0.85 19.64 18.53
CA TYR A 72 0.86 18.21 18.21
C TYR A 72 0.34 17.27 19.32
N ALA A 73 -0.53 17.72 20.24
CA ALA A 73 -1.14 16.82 21.23
C ALA A 73 -1.90 15.64 20.61
N ASP A 74 -2.46 15.86 19.42
CA ASP A 74 -3.19 14.92 18.59
C ASP A 74 -2.30 13.99 17.75
N PHE A 75 -1.00 14.27 17.60
CA PHE A 75 -0.24 13.61 16.55
C PHE A 75 -0.18 12.08 16.66
N TRP A 76 -0.76 11.49 15.63
CA TRP A 76 -0.67 10.11 15.23
C TRP A 76 -0.66 10.11 13.69
N GLU A 77 0.23 9.34 13.07
CA GLU A 77 0.45 9.41 11.61
C GLU A 77 -0.80 9.05 10.78
N ASP A 78 -1.78 8.36 11.39
CA ASP A 78 -3.04 7.89 10.79
C ASP A 78 -4.25 8.83 10.94
N ASP A 79 -4.15 9.89 11.73
CA ASP A 79 -5.31 10.76 12.03
C ASP A 79 -5.66 11.72 10.88
N ASP A 80 -4.75 11.93 9.93
CA ASP A 80 -5.00 12.66 8.67
C ASP A 80 -5.96 11.91 7.70
N LEU A 81 -6.35 10.65 8.00
CA LEU A 81 -7.23 9.83 7.14
C LEU A 81 -8.72 9.82 7.55
N GLY A 82 -9.06 10.27 8.75
CA GLY A 82 -10.41 10.24 9.28
C GLY A 82 -10.93 8.85 9.71
N ASP A 83 -12.15 8.86 10.27
CA ASP A 83 -12.79 7.70 10.89
C ASP A 83 -13.39 6.70 9.87
N GLU A 84 -12.63 6.31 8.84
CA GLU A 84 -13.00 5.21 7.94
C GLU A 84 -13.20 3.91 8.76
N SER A 85 -14.40 3.35 8.69
CA SER A 85 -14.79 2.09 9.33
C SER A 85 -14.54 0.89 8.41
N VAL A 86 -14.43 -0.31 8.99
CA VAL A 86 -14.12 -1.54 8.24
C VAL A 86 -15.28 -1.94 7.34
N ASP A 87 -15.07 -1.93 6.02
CA ASP A 87 -16.09 -2.28 5.05
C ASP A 87 -15.99 -3.75 4.62
N ALA A 88 -16.55 -4.63 5.46
CA ALA A 88 -16.60 -6.05 5.20
C ALA A 88 -17.53 -6.47 4.04
N SER A 89 -18.29 -5.54 3.43
CA SER A 89 -19.17 -5.90 2.29
C SER A 89 -18.38 -6.37 1.06
N ALA A 90 -17.15 -5.88 0.89
CA ALA A 90 -16.24 -6.30 -0.17
C ALA A 90 -15.88 -7.80 -0.10
N VAL A 91 -15.87 -8.40 1.10
CA VAL A 91 -15.54 -9.82 1.31
C VAL A 91 -16.54 -10.73 0.60
N GLN A 92 -17.83 -10.36 0.59
CA GLN A 92 -18.90 -11.14 -0.05
C GLN A 92 -18.88 -11.08 -1.59
N THR A 93 -18.09 -10.16 -2.18
CA THR A 93 -18.23 -9.80 -3.61
C THR A 93 -17.09 -10.33 -4.50
N LYS A 94 -16.03 -10.93 -3.92
CA LYS A 94 -14.81 -11.25 -4.69
C LYS A 94 -14.14 -12.60 -4.37
N ALA A 95 -14.91 -13.57 -3.86
CA ALA A 95 -14.45 -14.94 -3.59
C ALA A 95 -14.26 -15.83 -4.85
N GLN A 96 -13.93 -15.24 -6.00
CA GLN A 96 -13.70 -15.93 -7.29
C GLN A 96 -12.54 -15.29 -8.07
N SER A 97 -11.36 -15.24 -7.46
CA SER A 97 -10.09 -15.04 -8.16
C SER A 97 -8.95 -15.72 -7.40
N GLU A 98 -8.89 -17.05 -7.50
CA GLU A 98 -7.77 -17.84 -6.99
C GLU A 98 -6.50 -17.43 -7.74
N THR A 99 -5.56 -16.82 -7.02
CA THR A 99 -4.20 -16.54 -7.49
C THR A 99 -3.25 -17.26 -6.55
N GLU A 100 -2.96 -18.51 -6.88
CA GLU A 100 -1.88 -19.26 -6.24
C GLU A 100 -0.54 -18.67 -6.68
N GLU A 101 0.19 -18.04 -5.75
CA GLU A 101 1.62 -17.84 -5.89
C GLU A 101 2.33 -18.33 -4.63
N CYS A 102 2.61 -19.63 -4.62
CA CYS A 102 3.40 -20.32 -3.61
C CYS A 102 4.69 -20.82 -4.27
N GLU A 103 5.79 -20.06 -4.15
CA GLU A 103 7.10 -20.56 -4.57
C GLU A 103 7.52 -21.77 -3.72
N LYS A 104 8.11 -22.77 -4.40
CA LYS A 104 8.32 -24.11 -3.85
C LYS A 104 9.65 -24.21 -3.10
N THR A 105 9.59 -24.52 -1.81
CA THR A 105 10.64 -25.28 -1.11
C THR A 105 10.01 -26.31 -0.17
N GLU A 106 10.76 -27.35 0.17
CA GLU A 106 10.20 -28.63 0.64
C GLU A 106 9.83 -28.62 2.13
N THR A 107 8.56 -28.34 2.43
CA THR A 107 7.80 -28.99 3.52
C THR A 107 6.31 -28.66 3.38
N GLU A 108 5.44 -29.65 3.54
CA GLU A 108 3.98 -29.50 3.34
C GLU A 108 3.28 -28.69 4.45
N LYS A 109 3.48 -27.37 4.43
CA LYS A 109 2.49 -26.44 4.99
C LYS A 109 1.45 -26.18 3.92
N VAL A 110 0.21 -26.59 4.16
CA VAL A 110 -0.94 -26.16 3.36
C VAL A 110 -1.05 -24.65 3.50
N CYS A 111 -0.68 -23.91 2.44
CA CYS A 111 -0.78 -22.46 2.40
C CYS A 111 -2.26 -22.05 2.45
N LYS A 112 -2.74 -21.63 3.62
CA LYS A 112 -4.11 -21.08 3.74
C LYS A 112 -4.20 -19.85 2.83
N ALA A 113 -5.06 -19.93 1.81
CA ALA A 113 -5.24 -18.86 0.83
C ALA A 113 -5.53 -17.52 1.53
N CYS A 114 -4.76 -16.50 1.19
CA CYS A 114 -4.81 -15.23 1.90
C CYS A 114 -6.00 -14.38 1.41
N LEU A 115 -7.10 -14.43 2.15
CA LEU A 115 -8.36 -13.73 1.82
C LEU A 115 -8.21 -12.20 1.65
N ALA A 116 -7.15 -11.60 2.20
CA ALA A 116 -6.86 -10.18 1.99
C ALA A 116 -6.44 -9.84 0.54
N ILE A 117 -5.79 -10.75 -0.20
CA ILE A 117 -5.24 -10.48 -1.54
C ILE A 117 -6.28 -9.86 -2.50
N PRO A 118 -7.48 -10.45 -2.74
CA PRO A 118 -8.45 -9.87 -3.66
C PRO A 118 -9.05 -8.54 -3.20
N VAL A 119 -9.01 -8.23 -1.89
CA VAL A 119 -9.63 -7.03 -1.29
C VAL A 119 -8.62 -5.97 -0.81
N THR A 120 -7.33 -6.15 -1.14
CA THR A 120 -6.26 -5.18 -0.85
C THR A 120 -5.83 -4.46 -2.13
N SER A 121 -5.62 -3.16 -2.05
CA SER A 121 -5.12 -2.33 -3.17
C SER A 121 -4.09 -1.31 -2.70
N GLU A 122 -3.18 -0.89 -3.58
CA GLU A 122 -2.29 0.25 -3.29
C GLU A 122 -3.12 1.53 -3.05
N LYS A 123 -2.71 2.31 -2.04
CA LYS A 123 -3.16 3.69 -1.76
C LYS A 123 -1.90 4.56 -1.70
N TYR A 124 -2.04 5.87 -1.92
CA TYR A 124 -0.92 6.80 -1.80
C TYR A 124 -1.32 7.97 -0.90
N ARG A 125 -0.59 8.19 0.19
CA ARG A 125 -0.83 9.27 1.17
C ARG A 125 0.13 10.43 0.94
N LYS A 126 -0.33 11.66 1.11
CA LYS A 126 0.54 12.85 1.12
C LYS A 126 1.13 13.03 2.51
N VAL A 127 2.45 12.98 2.62
CA VAL A 127 3.19 12.94 3.90
C VAL A 127 3.85 14.27 4.26
N SER A 128 3.28 15.40 3.82
CA SER A 128 3.86 16.75 3.97
C SER A 128 3.92 17.28 5.42
N ARG A 129 3.38 16.53 6.40
CA ARG A 129 3.50 16.80 7.86
C ARG A 129 4.54 15.90 8.55
N TRP A 130 5.09 14.90 7.87
CA TRP A 130 5.91 13.85 8.48
C TRP A 130 7.41 14.18 8.42
N SER A 131 8.17 13.69 9.40
CA SER A 131 9.64 13.78 9.41
C SER A 131 10.28 12.84 8.37
N ALA A 132 11.48 13.17 7.88
CA ALA A 132 12.24 12.27 7.02
C ALA A 132 12.59 10.95 7.72
N ILE A 133 12.67 10.95 9.05
CA ILE A 133 12.88 9.73 9.86
C ILE A 133 11.63 8.84 9.82
N THR A 134 10.42 9.38 9.97
CA THR A 134 9.17 8.62 9.76
C THR A 134 9.15 7.99 8.37
N ILE A 135 9.36 8.81 7.33
CA ILE A 135 9.27 8.38 5.93
C ILE A 135 10.31 7.29 5.63
N ASN A 136 11.59 7.49 5.99
CA ASN A 136 12.63 6.50 5.70
C ASN A 136 12.52 5.25 6.59
N TYR A 137 11.99 5.35 7.81
CA TYR A 137 11.72 4.18 8.65
C TYR A 137 10.57 3.33 8.12
N GLN A 138 9.46 3.94 7.67
CA GLN A 138 8.40 3.21 7.00
C GLN A 138 8.92 2.50 5.74
N ARG A 139 9.69 3.18 4.91
CA ARG A 139 10.31 2.57 3.72
C ARG A 139 11.28 1.43 4.09
N PHE A 140 12.01 1.56 5.20
CA PHE A 140 12.89 0.50 5.69
C PHE A 140 12.11 -0.76 6.12
N ILE A 141 11.00 -0.61 6.84
CA ILE A 141 10.16 -1.72 7.30
C ILE A 141 9.29 -2.26 6.14
N ALA A 142 8.38 -1.42 5.64
CA ALA A 142 7.30 -1.76 4.73
C ALA A 142 7.71 -1.87 3.25
N LYS A 143 8.94 -1.48 2.90
CA LYS A 143 9.49 -1.46 1.52
C LYS A 143 8.71 -0.59 0.53
N THR A 144 8.04 0.44 1.04
CA THR A 144 7.17 1.33 0.26
C THR A 144 7.92 2.23 -0.71
N LYS A 145 7.28 2.46 -1.86
CA LYS A 145 7.67 3.52 -2.80
C LYS A 145 7.40 4.90 -2.15
N TYR A 146 8.25 5.87 -2.46
CA TYR A 146 8.10 7.26 -2.02
C TYR A 146 8.55 8.21 -3.14
N ASN A 147 7.75 9.23 -3.41
CA ASN A 147 8.08 10.29 -4.35
C ASN A 147 8.36 11.60 -3.57
N PRO A 148 9.62 12.05 -3.49
CA PRO A 148 9.98 13.26 -2.75
C PRO A 148 9.48 14.55 -3.41
N VAL A 149 9.21 14.55 -4.73
CA VAL A 149 8.74 15.74 -5.47
C VAL A 149 7.27 16.02 -5.19
N THR A 150 6.45 14.98 -5.08
CA THR A 150 5.02 15.11 -4.74
C THR A 150 4.72 14.94 -3.25
N GLN A 151 5.72 14.53 -2.45
CA GLN A 151 5.60 14.11 -1.06
C GLN A 151 4.53 13.02 -0.86
N MET A 152 4.49 12.03 -1.77
CA MET A 152 3.55 10.90 -1.71
C MET A 152 4.28 9.62 -1.32
N ILE A 153 3.81 8.94 -0.28
CA ILE A 153 4.24 7.57 0.08
C ILE A 153 3.20 6.55 -0.39
N GLN A 154 3.65 5.35 -0.74
CA GLN A 154 2.81 4.20 -1.01
C GLN A 154 2.36 3.54 0.30
N GLU A 155 1.12 3.10 0.34
CA GLU A 155 0.46 2.35 1.42
C GLU A 155 -0.48 1.32 0.80
N PHE A 156 -1.15 0.52 1.63
CA PHE A 156 -2.12 -0.47 1.19
C PHE A 156 -3.44 -0.30 1.93
N GLN A 157 -4.56 -0.35 1.22
CA GLN A 157 -5.89 -0.29 1.81
C GLN A 157 -6.59 -1.65 1.65
N CYS A 158 -7.11 -2.20 2.74
CA CYS A 158 -7.85 -3.46 2.79
C CYS A 158 -9.12 -3.25 3.63
N LEU A 159 -10.30 -3.53 3.05
CA LEU A 159 -11.61 -3.27 3.66
C LEU A 159 -11.75 -1.82 4.22
N LYS A 160 -11.28 -0.84 3.44
CA LYS A 160 -11.09 0.59 3.77
C LYS A 160 -10.04 0.94 4.84
N VAL A 161 -9.54 0.01 5.64
CA VAL A 161 -8.45 0.31 6.59
C VAL A 161 -7.11 0.37 5.86
N THR A 162 -6.27 1.31 6.24
CA THR A 162 -4.93 1.53 5.70
C THR A 162 -3.85 0.84 6.52
N PHE A 163 -2.81 0.39 5.84
CA PHE A 163 -1.63 -0.25 6.40
C PHE A 163 -0.38 0.31 5.74
N ASP A 164 0.67 0.55 6.52
CA ASP A 164 1.94 1.09 6.02
C ASP A 164 2.61 0.19 4.97
N GLY A 165 2.39 -1.14 5.01
CA GLY A 165 2.96 -2.11 4.06
C GLY A 165 2.17 -3.41 3.90
N TRP A 166 2.43 -4.12 2.81
CA TRP A 166 1.78 -5.40 2.48
C TRP A 166 2.75 -6.43 1.90
N ARG A 167 2.66 -7.67 2.37
CA ARG A 167 3.47 -8.83 1.91
C ARG A 167 2.52 -10.01 1.63
N PRO A 168 1.95 -10.11 0.40
CA PRO A 168 0.88 -11.07 0.09
C PRO A 168 1.29 -12.54 0.29
N ALA A 169 2.52 -12.92 -0.10
CA ALA A 169 3.07 -14.26 0.09
C ALA A 169 3.19 -14.72 1.56
N TYR A 170 3.00 -13.81 2.52
CA TYR A 170 3.03 -14.06 3.97
C TYR A 170 1.69 -13.74 4.65
N CYS A 171 0.67 -13.31 3.88
CA CYS A 171 -0.57 -12.72 4.37
C CYS A 171 -0.36 -11.62 5.43
N LEU A 172 0.70 -10.83 5.27
CA LEU A 172 1.26 -9.99 6.32
C LEU A 172 1.17 -8.50 5.98
N PHE A 173 0.42 -7.76 6.77
CA PHE A 173 0.46 -6.30 6.79
C PHE A 173 1.56 -5.79 7.74
N LEU A 174 2.11 -4.63 7.43
CA LEU A 174 3.18 -4.00 8.20
C LEU A 174 2.74 -2.60 8.64
N GLU A 175 3.13 -2.23 9.86
CA GLU A 175 3.01 -0.90 10.46
C GLU A 175 4.40 -0.47 10.98
N ALA A 176 4.77 0.78 10.74
CA ALA A 176 6.08 1.33 11.07
C ALA A 176 5.94 2.65 11.82
N LYS A 177 6.30 2.66 13.11
CA LYS A 177 6.14 3.83 13.99
C LYS A 177 7.49 4.31 14.51
N ALA A 178 7.86 5.53 14.12
CA ALA A 178 9.23 6.04 14.26
C ALA A 178 9.48 6.85 15.54
N ARG A 179 9.18 8.15 15.53
CA ARG A 179 9.59 9.14 16.56
C ARG A 179 8.57 9.27 17.70
N TYR A 180 8.23 8.17 18.38
CA TYR A 180 7.18 8.18 19.41
C TYR A 180 7.66 8.32 20.86
N ASP A 181 8.92 8.01 21.20
CA ASP A 181 9.41 8.08 22.58
C ASP A 181 9.35 9.50 23.17
N GLN A 182 9.43 10.53 22.31
CA GLN A 182 9.26 11.93 22.71
C GLN A 182 7.89 12.24 23.34
N PHE A 183 6.85 11.42 23.11
CA PHE A 183 5.53 11.59 23.74
C PHE A 183 5.43 10.92 25.11
N PHE A 184 6.52 10.33 25.61
CA PHE A 184 6.58 9.66 26.90
C PHE A 184 7.35 10.47 27.94
N LYS A 185 7.09 10.16 29.22
CA LYS A 185 7.93 10.50 30.37
C LYS A 185 7.76 9.38 31.40
N ASP A 186 8.86 8.96 32.03
CA ASP A 186 8.85 7.91 33.08
C ASP A 186 8.13 6.61 32.60
N ASN A 187 8.41 6.22 31.35
CA ASN A 187 7.78 5.11 30.61
C ASN A 187 6.24 5.18 30.47
N LYS A 188 5.65 6.37 30.59
CA LYS A 188 4.20 6.61 30.47
C LYS A 188 3.90 7.70 29.43
N PRO A 189 2.80 7.62 28.67
CA PRO A 189 2.36 8.71 27.81
C PRO A 189 2.22 10.03 28.60
N LYS A 190 2.73 11.14 28.04
CA LYS A 190 2.50 12.48 28.56
C LYS A 190 0.99 12.76 28.62
N ARG A 191 0.51 13.36 29.72
CA ARG A 191 -0.93 13.52 30.00
C ARG A 191 -1.73 14.26 28.93
N TRP A 192 -1.08 15.07 28.10
CA TRP A 192 -1.68 15.83 27.02
C TRP A 192 -1.73 15.09 25.68
N TRP A 193 -0.93 14.04 25.48
CA TRP A 193 -0.86 13.35 24.18
C TRP A 193 -2.00 12.35 24.02
N THR A 194 -2.85 12.60 23.03
CA THR A 194 -4.04 11.77 22.72
C THR A 194 -3.75 10.68 21.71
N GLY A 195 -2.64 10.71 20.97
CA GLY A 195 -2.29 9.70 19.96
C GLY A 195 -2.23 8.26 20.48
N ARG A 196 -2.11 8.05 21.80
CA ARG A 196 -2.31 6.73 22.44
C ARG A 196 -3.71 6.12 22.22
N TYR A 197 -4.73 6.95 22.02
CA TYR A 197 -6.10 6.55 21.71
C TYR A 197 -6.24 6.28 20.22
N SER A 198 -5.71 7.16 19.37
CA SER A 198 -5.60 6.98 17.92
C SER A 198 -4.95 5.65 17.56
N ALA A 199 -3.78 5.37 18.14
CA ALA A 199 -3.05 4.10 18.03
C ALA A 199 -3.89 2.88 18.46
N LYS A 200 -4.67 3.00 19.55
CA LYS A 200 -5.58 1.94 20.00
C LYS A 200 -6.70 1.72 18.96
N ASN A 201 -7.31 2.79 18.47
CA ASN A 201 -8.40 2.73 17.50
C ASN A 201 -7.92 2.14 16.17
N GLN A 202 -6.73 2.53 15.68
CA GLN A 202 -6.10 1.97 14.49
C GLN A 202 -5.84 0.46 14.66
N ALA A 203 -5.27 0.04 15.80
CA ALA A 203 -5.09 -1.38 16.09
C ALA A 203 -6.42 -2.16 16.24
N GLU A 204 -7.51 -1.52 16.69
CA GLU A 204 -8.85 -2.11 16.69
C GLU A 204 -9.40 -2.26 15.26
N ARG A 205 -9.18 -1.28 14.37
CA ARG A 205 -9.48 -1.41 12.93
C ARG A 205 -8.68 -2.55 12.29
N HIS A 206 -7.37 -2.66 12.57
CA HIS A 206 -6.51 -3.73 12.06
C HIS A 206 -6.97 -5.12 12.49
N GLN A 207 -7.30 -5.31 13.78
CA GLN A 207 -7.84 -6.59 14.26
C GLN A 207 -9.20 -6.91 13.61
N MET A 208 -10.10 -5.92 13.46
CA MET A 208 -11.39 -6.11 12.78
C MET A 208 -11.25 -6.52 11.30
N VAL A 209 -10.24 -6.02 10.57
CA VAL A 209 -9.92 -6.50 9.21
C VAL A 209 -9.48 -7.95 9.22
N CYS A 210 -8.65 -8.35 10.19
CA CYS A 210 -8.22 -9.74 10.31
C CYS A 210 -9.38 -10.67 10.67
N ASP A 211 -10.29 -10.23 11.56
CA ASP A 211 -11.50 -10.97 11.93
C ASP A 211 -12.50 -11.10 10.77
N ALA A 212 -12.63 -10.07 9.93
CA ALA A 212 -13.44 -10.13 8.70
C ALA A 212 -12.84 -11.02 7.59
N LEU A 213 -11.62 -11.52 7.78
CA LEU A 213 -10.86 -12.34 6.82
C LEU A 213 -10.41 -13.67 7.46
N ASP A 214 -11.31 -14.29 8.23
CA ASP A 214 -11.15 -15.58 8.91
C ASP A 214 -9.90 -15.70 9.80
N GLY A 215 -9.48 -14.58 10.40
CA GLY A 215 -8.26 -14.49 11.21
C GLY A 215 -6.97 -14.81 10.43
N THR A 216 -7.02 -14.75 9.09
CA THR A 216 -5.91 -15.18 8.20
C THR A 216 -4.79 -14.16 8.08
N PRO A 217 -5.07 -12.85 7.91
CA PRO A 217 -4.01 -11.85 7.87
C PRO A 217 -3.38 -11.66 9.24
N HIS A 218 -2.11 -11.29 9.25
CA HIS A 218 -1.39 -10.86 10.45
C HIS A 218 -0.82 -9.45 10.25
N VAL A 219 -0.62 -8.72 11.34
CA VAL A 219 -0.16 -7.32 11.30
C VAL A 219 1.05 -7.14 12.23
N GLU A 220 2.21 -6.81 11.66
CA GLU A 220 3.43 -6.55 12.43
C GLU A 220 3.65 -5.05 12.61
N TRP A 221 3.65 -4.61 13.87
CA TRP A 221 3.90 -3.23 14.28
C TRP A 221 5.35 -3.07 14.73
N HIS A 222 6.17 -2.47 13.89
CA HIS A 222 7.59 -2.24 14.15
C HIS A 222 7.82 -0.84 14.72
N PHE A 223 8.28 -0.77 15.97
CA PHE A 223 8.69 0.48 16.61
C PHE A 223 10.20 0.69 16.51
N PHE A 224 10.61 1.87 16.04
CA PHE A 224 12.02 2.27 15.94
C PHE A 224 12.65 2.52 17.31
N GLN A 225 11.85 2.95 18.30
CA GLN A 225 12.31 3.42 19.61
C GLN A 225 11.77 2.56 20.77
N PRO A 226 12.54 2.38 21.85
CA PRO A 226 12.28 1.33 22.84
C PRO A 226 11.18 1.63 23.87
N ILE A 227 10.90 2.90 24.22
CA ILE A 227 9.89 3.21 25.25
C ILE A 227 8.48 3.06 24.67
N SER A 228 8.25 3.60 23.47
CA SER A 228 7.02 3.45 22.71
C SER A 228 6.76 1.98 22.34
N TYR A 229 7.78 1.26 21.88
CA TYR A 229 7.74 -0.21 21.75
C TYR A 229 7.21 -0.90 23.02
N GLY A 230 7.85 -0.64 24.17
CA GLY A 230 7.51 -1.28 25.43
C GLY A 230 6.07 -1.00 25.87
N TYR A 231 5.59 0.23 25.67
CA TYR A 231 4.21 0.62 25.96
C TYR A 231 3.20 -0.05 25.00
N PHE A 232 3.42 0.06 23.69
CA PHE A 232 2.46 -0.43 22.69
C PHE A 232 2.40 -1.96 22.62
N LYS A 233 3.51 -2.66 22.89
CA LYS A 233 3.52 -4.12 23.05
C LYS A 233 2.58 -4.59 24.15
N VAL A 234 2.51 -3.87 25.27
CA VAL A 234 1.56 -4.18 26.35
C VAL A 234 0.13 -3.79 25.93
N LEU A 235 -0.07 -2.60 25.37
CA LEU A 235 -1.40 -2.11 24.98
C LEU A 235 -2.09 -2.97 23.92
N PHE A 236 -1.31 -3.53 22.98
CA PHE A 236 -1.81 -4.31 21.84
C PHE A 236 -1.82 -5.82 22.10
N SER A 237 -1.31 -6.29 23.24
CA SER A 237 -1.30 -7.73 23.62
C SER A 237 -2.69 -8.42 23.66
N LYS A 238 -3.78 -7.64 23.59
CA LYS A 238 -5.16 -8.14 23.53
C LYS A 238 -5.64 -8.53 22.12
N TYR A 239 -4.86 -8.26 21.07
CA TYR A 239 -5.19 -8.58 19.68
C TYR A 239 -4.45 -9.85 19.25
N LYS A 240 -5.17 -10.83 18.69
CA LYS A 240 -4.62 -12.14 18.32
C LYS A 240 -3.86 -12.11 16.98
N ASN A 241 -4.18 -11.17 16.10
CA ASN A 241 -3.59 -11.00 14.77
C ASN A 241 -2.56 -9.85 14.70
N ILE A 242 -2.10 -9.34 15.85
CA ILE A 242 -1.15 -8.21 15.91
C ILE A 242 0.03 -8.59 16.79
N SER A 243 1.25 -8.43 16.27
CA SER A 243 2.48 -8.53 17.06
C SER A 243 3.28 -7.24 16.99
N VAL A 244 3.85 -6.83 18.14
CA VAL A 244 4.63 -5.59 18.26
C VAL A 244 6.10 -5.93 18.43
N HIS A 245 6.91 -5.37 17.55
CA HIS A 245 8.35 -5.60 17.41
C HIS A 245 9.15 -4.34 17.70
N TYR A 246 10.35 -4.51 18.27
CA TYR A 246 11.37 -3.47 18.32
C TYR A 246 12.29 -3.69 17.14
N THR A 247 12.45 -2.70 16.27
CA THR A 247 13.23 -2.86 15.03
C THR A 247 14.06 -1.60 14.81
N PRO A 248 15.13 -1.40 15.60
CA PRO A 248 16.03 -0.27 15.44
C PRO A 248 16.72 -0.34 14.07
N CYS A 249 16.90 0.83 13.46
CA CYS A 249 17.56 0.97 12.17
C CYS A 249 18.76 1.90 12.32
N ASN A 250 19.96 1.34 12.50
CA ASN A 250 21.17 2.10 12.87
C ASN A 250 21.57 3.17 11.83
N SER A 251 21.09 3.07 10.58
CA SER A 251 21.29 4.07 9.52
C SER A 251 20.33 5.27 9.61
N LEU A 252 19.39 5.28 10.57
CA LEU A 252 18.46 6.37 10.85
C LEU A 252 18.68 7.00 12.25
N VAL A 253 19.72 6.55 12.97
CA VAL A 253 20.18 7.06 14.27
C VAL A 253 21.14 8.23 14.04
#